data_AF-A0A5N9GB00-F1
#
_entry.id   AF-A0A5N9GB00-F1
#
_cell.length_a   1.000
_cell.length_b   1.000
_cell.length_c   1.000
_cell.angle_alpha   90.00
_cell.angle_beta   90.00
_cell.angle_gamma   90.00
#
_symmetry.space_group_name_H-M   'P 1'
#
loop_
_entity.id
_entity.type
_entity.pdbx_description
1 polymer ?
#
loop_
_entity_poly.entity_id
_entity_poly.type
_entity_poly.pdbx_seq_one_letter_code
_entity_poly.pdbx_strand_id
1 'polypeptide(L)' 'ANPWGARTLEWMTSPPPPHENFDTPPVVLADPYGYGEPDSVHATFEQRPGAAPAGAGDAD' A
#
# COMPACT_ATOMS: atom_id res chain seq x y z
N ALA A 1 -5.04 -0.61 12.44
CA ALA A 1 -4.23 -1.37 13.42
C ALA A 1 -4.22 -2.82 12.98
N ASN A 2 -3.07 -3.50 13.09
CA ASN A 2 -2.84 -4.80 12.47
C ASN A 2 -2.29 -5.81 13.50
N PRO A 3 -3.13 -6.31 14.42
CA PRO A 3 -2.66 -7.21 15.47
C PRO A 3 -2.31 -8.62 14.95
N TRP A 4 -2.74 -8.97 13.75
CA TRP A 4 -2.53 -10.28 13.13
C TRP A 4 -1.32 -10.32 12.19
N GLY A 5 -0.65 -9.19 11.97
CA GLY A 5 0.46 -9.11 11.01
C GLY A 5 0.01 -9.40 9.57
N ALA A 6 -1.24 -9.12 9.22
CA ALA A 6 -1.77 -9.27 7.87
C ALA A 6 -1.09 -8.27 6.91
N ARG A 7 -0.89 -8.65 5.65
CA ARG A 7 0.00 -7.91 4.73
C ARG A 7 -0.71 -7.09 3.66
N THR A 8 -2.02 -7.20 3.52
CA THR A 8 -2.82 -6.51 2.49
C THR A 8 -3.15 -5.06 2.88
N LEU A 9 -3.55 -4.23 1.91
CA LEU A 9 -3.72 -2.78 2.07
C LEU A 9 -4.77 -2.40 3.13
N GLU A 10 -5.84 -3.17 3.27
CA GLU A 10 -6.90 -2.91 4.27
C GLU A 10 -6.39 -2.96 5.71
N TRP A 11 -5.25 -3.61 5.95
CA TRP A 11 -4.59 -3.68 7.25
C TRP A 11 -3.55 -2.59 7.48
N MET A 12 -3.28 -1.77 6.46
CA MET A 12 -2.32 -0.66 6.50
C MET A 12 -2.97 0.69 6.85
N THR A 13 -4.25 0.71 7.21
CA THR A 13 -4.96 1.93 7.67
C THR A 13 -5.26 1.91 9.17
N SER A 14 -5.56 3.08 9.72
CA SER A 14 -5.97 3.24 11.12
C SER A 14 -7.43 2.80 11.31
N PRO A 15 -7.84 2.40 12.53
CA PRO A 15 -9.25 2.22 12.87
C PRO A 15 -9.78 3.45 13.65
N PRO A 16 -10.93 4.05 13.28
CA PRO A 16 -11.64 3.86 12.02
C PRO A 16 -10.80 4.38 10.83
N PRO A 17 -11.00 3.85 9.62
CA PRO A 17 -10.30 4.38 8.45
C PRO A 17 -10.76 5.82 8.18
N PRO A 18 -9.86 6.70 7.70
CA PRO A 18 -10.25 7.95 7.06
C PRO A 18 -11.22 7.70 5.89
N HIS A 19 -11.98 8.70 5.48
CA HIS A 19 -12.92 8.58 4.35
C HIS A 19 -12.22 8.07 3.08
N GLU A 20 -11.07 8.64 2.76
CA GLU A 20 -10.27 8.27 1.58
C GLU A 20 -9.40 7.00 1.81
N ASN A 21 -9.55 6.32 2.96
CA ASN A 21 -8.77 5.18 3.44
C ASN A 21 -7.29 5.46 3.75
N PHE A 22 -6.59 6.22 2.90
CA PHE A 22 -5.16 6.57 3.05
C PHE A 22 -4.90 8.05 2.75
N ASP A 23 -4.01 8.68 3.52
CA ASP A 23 -3.60 10.08 3.27
C ASP A 23 -2.73 10.23 2.02
N THR A 24 -2.01 9.16 1.63
CA THR A 24 -1.18 9.11 0.43
C THR A 24 -1.45 7.78 -0.29
N PRO A 25 -1.57 7.77 -1.64
CA PRO A 25 -1.71 6.52 -2.38
C PRO A 25 -0.52 5.59 -2.15
N PRO A 26 -0.75 4.31 -1.82
CA PRO A 26 0.33 3.34 -1.68
C PRO A 26 0.91 2.96 -3.05
N VAL A 27 2.19 2.63 -3.08
CA VAL A 27 2.85 1.94 -4.20
C VAL A 27 2.89 0.45 -3.87
N VAL A 28 2.23 -0.37 -4.69
CA VAL A 28 2.26 -1.83 -4.57
C VAL A 28 3.58 -2.36 -5.15
N LEU A 29 4.34 -3.12 -4.35
CA LEU A 29 5.67 -3.60 -4.69
C LEU A 29 5.73 -5.11 -4.92
N ALA A 30 4.86 -5.87 -4.27
CA ALA A 30 4.85 -7.33 -4.33
C ALA A 30 3.44 -7.89 -4.13
N ASP A 31 3.27 -9.19 -4.32
CA ASP A 31 2.02 -9.89 -3.97
C ASP A 31 1.81 -9.94 -2.43
N PRO A 32 0.57 -10.17 -1.96
CA PRO A 32 0.27 -10.17 -0.53
C PRO A 32 0.70 -11.45 0.20
N TYR A 33 1.24 -12.46 -0.50
CA TYR A 33 1.55 -13.79 0.03
C TYR A 33 3.02 -14.01 0.38
N GLY A 34 3.86 -12.96 0.35
CA GLY A 34 5.27 -13.01 0.76
C GLY A 34 5.52 -13.27 2.27
N TYR A 35 4.70 -14.08 2.93
CA TYR A 35 4.92 -14.55 4.28
C TYR A 35 6.14 -15.50 4.33
N GLY A 36 6.99 -15.35 5.34
CA GLY A 36 8.22 -16.14 5.48
C GLY A 36 9.44 -15.58 4.74
N GLU A 37 9.24 -14.60 3.87
CA GLU A 37 10.31 -13.88 3.18
C GLU A 37 10.75 -12.65 4.01
N PRO A 38 11.99 -12.59 4.51
CA PRO A 38 12.44 -11.53 5.43
C PRO A 38 12.31 -10.12 4.87
N ASP A 39 12.53 -9.96 3.56
CA ASP A 39 12.57 -8.66 2.89
C ASP A 39 11.33 -8.36 2.06
N SER A 40 10.29 -9.20 2.14
CA SER A 40 9.06 -8.93 1.40
C SER A 40 8.35 -7.72 2.00
N VAL A 41 7.97 -6.77 1.14
CA VAL A 41 7.12 -5.62 1.45
C VAL A 41 6.02 -5.57 0.41
N HIS A 42 4.76 -5.68 0.83
CA HIS A 42 3.63 -5.67 -0.10
C HIS A 42 3.41 -4.29 -0.71
N ALA A 43 3.44 -3.24 0.11
CA ALA A 43 3.26 -1.85 -0.34
C ALA A 43 4.01 -0.86 0.56
N THR A 44 4.32 0.32 0.00
CA THR A 44 4.89 1.46 0.71
C THR A 44 4.06 2.72 0.47
N PHE A 45 4.11 3.66 1.41
CA PHE A 45 3.53 4.99 1.27
C PHE A 45 4.57 6.05 0.88
N GLU A 46 5.85 5.67 0.83
CA GLU A 46 6.91 6.56 0.36
C GLU A 46 6.85 6.69 -1.16
N GLN A 47 6.57 7.90 -1.62
CA GLN A 47 6.65 8.23 -3.03
C GLN A 47 8.12 8.30 -3.45
N ARG A 48 8.52 7.44 -4.40
CA ARG A 48 9.84 7.56 -5.02
C ARG A 48 9.90 8.89 -5.79
N PRO A 49 10.97 9.69 -5.62
CA PRO A 49 11.15 10.89 -6.43
C PRO A 49 11.11 10.55 -7.92
N GLY A 50 10.18 11.17 -8.66
CA GLY A 50 10.01 10.95 -10.10
C GLY A 50 9.17 9.74 -10.51
N ALA A 51 8.61 8.99 -9.57
CA ALA A 51 7.58 8.00 -9.91
C ALA A 51 6.27 8.75 -10.25
N ALA A 52 5.82 8.64 -11.50
CA ALA A 52 4.50 9.12 -11.88
C ALA A 52 3.44 8.39 -11.03
N PRO A 53 2.38 9.07 -10.55
CA PRO A 53 1.31 8.40 -9.84
C PRO A 53 0.69 7.34 -10.76
N ALA A 54 0.72 6.08 -10.32
CA ALA A 54 0.02 4.99 -10.97
C ALA A 54 -1.49 5.26 -10.86
N GLY A 55 -2.06 5.91 -11.88
CA GLY A 55 -3.44 6.39 -11.85
C GLY A 55 -3.75 7.54 -12.79
N ALA A 56 -2.75 8.22 -13.38
CA ALA A 56 -2.96 9.03 -14.56
C ALA A 56 -3.16 8.10 -15.77
N GLY A 57 -4.29 7.39 -15.80
CA GLY A 57 -4.76 6.77 -17.02
C GLY A 57 -5.05 7.89 -18.01
N ASP A 58 -4.35 7.85 -19.15
CA ASP A 58 -4.72 8.62 -20.32
C ASP A 58 -6.21 8.40 -20.60
N ALA A 59 -6.96 9.50 -20.53
CA ALA A 59 -8.34 9.52 -20.99
C ALA A 59 -8.30 9.59 -22.53
N ASP A 60 -8.42 8.43 -23.17
CA ASP A 60 -8.86 8.28 -24.55
C ASP A 60 -10.25 7.60 -24.59
#